data_AF-A0A7S2WY30-F1
#
_entry.id   AF-A0A7S2WY30-F1
#
_cell.length_a   1.000
_cell.length_b   1.000
_cell.length_c   1.000
_cell.angle_alpha   90.00
_cell.angle_beta   90.00
_cell.angle_gamma   90.00
#
_symmetry.space_group_name_H-M   'P 1'
#
loop_
_entity.id
_entity.type
_entity.pdbx_description
1 polymer ?
#
loop_
_entity_poly.entity_id
_entity_poly.type
_entity_poly.pdbx_seq_one_letter_code
_entity_poly.pdbx_strand_id
1 'polypeptide(L)'
;GYAKGRPGKPRAPINRPMGASVPLKIVFVSPGILVEPWKKEETLTWQSLLTVEGWRARWQRYFVNTGKSLFTLSKCMQGIPNFKLRDLKVELAQLYETINEAASKGSRKKIEENVTEKAMRVYKKELMDRKKNGWEKLDWKVEDLKLELMQGRVVQVAPEVQFAQLTCK
;
A
#
# COMPACT_ATOMS: atom_id res chain seq x y z
N GLY A 1 -36.79 -60.70 21.21
CA GLY A 1 -38.01 -59.87 21.12
C GLY A 1 -37.80 -58.81 20.07
N TYR A 2 -38.67 -58.73 19.07
CA TYR A 2 -38.59 -57.76 17.97
C TYR A 2 -39.24 -56.43 18.39
N ALA A 3 -38.47 -55.33 18.40
CA ALA A 3 -38.99 -53.98 18.62
C ALA A 3 -39.22 -53.27 17.28
N LYS A 4 -40.48 -52.95 16.98
CA LYS A 4 -40.91 -52.17 15.80
C LYS A 4 -40.48 -50.70 15.96
N GLY A 5 -39.67 -50.18 15.04
CA GLY A 5 -39.40 -48.74 14.91
C GLY A 5 -40.62 -47.98 14.38
N ARG A 6 -40.94 -46.82 14.97
CA ARG A 6 -41.97 -45.91 14.44
C ARG A 6 -41.38 -45.06 13.31
N PRO A 7 -42.11 -44.78 12.22
CA PRO A 7 -41.63 -43.85 11.21
C PRO A 7 -41.65 -42.41 11.75
N GLY A 8 -40.51 -41.72 11.66
CA GLY A 8 -40.39 -40.30 11.99
C GLY A 8 -41.17 -39.43 10.99
N LYS A 9 -41.82 -38.37 11.49
CA LYS A 9 -42.52 -37.39 10.64
C LYS A 9 -41.52 -36.67 9.72
N PRO A 10 -41.86 -36.38 8.46
CA PRO A 10 -41.01 -35.59 7.59
C PRO A 10 -40.87 -34.17 8.16
N ARG A 11 -39.63 -33.67 8.23
CA ARG A 11 -39.36 -32.26 8.56
C ARG A 11 -39.86 -31.40 7.40
N ALA A 12 -40.64 -30.38 7.71
CA ALA A 12 -41.08 -29.39 6.74
C ALA A 12 -39.86 -28.75 6.03
N PRO A 13 -39.95 -28.45 4.72
CA PRO A 13 -38.86 -27.77 4.03
C PRO A 13 -38.65 -26.40 4.66
N ILE A 14 -37.39 -26.10 5.00
CA ILE A 14 -36.97 -24.77 5.44
C ILE A 14 -37.09 -23.87 4.21
N ASN A 15 -38.18 -23.11 4.10
CA ASN A 15 -38.29 -21.99 3.17
C ASN A 15 -37.26 -20.93 3.58
N ARG A 16 -36.03 -21.05 3.08
CA ARG A 16 -35.12 -19.92 3.03
C ARG A 16 -35.62 -19.03 1.89
N PRO A 17 -35.96 -17.75 2.13
CA PRO A 17 -36.30 -16.86 1.03
C PRO A 17 -35.10 -16.80 0.08
N MET A 18 -35.26 -17.39 -1.12
CA MET A 18 -34.38 -17.17 -2.25
C MET A 18 -34.48 -15.69 -2.61
N GLY A 19 -33.50 -14.89 -2.20
CA GLY A 19 -33.51 -13.44 -2.46
C GLY A 19 -32.83 -12.56 -1.43
N ALA A 20 -32.31 -13.09 -0.32
CA ALA A 20 -31.47 -12.30 0.58
C ALA A 20 -30.16 -11.95 -0.12
N SER A 21 -30.08 -10.76 -0.71
CA SER A 21 -28.83 -10.16 -1.14
C SER A 21 -27.94 -10.01 0.08
N VAL A 22 -26.94 -10.88 0.19
CA VAL A 22 -25.90 -10.72 1.20
C VAL A 22 -25.21 -9.38 0.90
N PRO A 23 -25.22 -8.40 1.82
CA PRO A 23 -24.53 -7.14 1.57
C PRO A 23 -23.05 -7.46 1.40
N LEU A 24 -22.53 -7.24 0.19
CA LEU A 24 -21.11 -7.39 -0.12
C LEU A 24 -20.35 -6.30 0.64
N LYS A 25 -19.67 -6.69 1.74
CA LYS A 25 -18.77 -5.80 2.45
C LYS A 25 -17.47 -5.68 1.66
N ILE A 26 -17.31 -4.59 0.93
CA ILE A 26 -16.07 -4.27 0.22
C ILE A 26 -15.03 -3.84 1.26
N VAL A 27 -13.94 -4.60 1.39
CA VAL A 27 -12.79 -4.26 2.24
C VAL A 27 -11.68 -3.72 1.35
N PHE A 28 -11.34 -2.44 1.52
CA PHE A 28 -10.24 -1.83 0.79
C PHE A 28 -8.91 -2.20 1.45
N VAL A 29 -8.04 -2.91 0.74
CA VAL A 29 -6.68 -3.24 1.19
C VAL A 29 -5.68 -2.15 0.78
N SER A 30 -5.92 -1.47 -0.34
CA SER A 30 -5.07 -0.37 -0.81
C SER A 30 -5.89 0.64 -1.62
N PRO A 31 -5.48 1.92 -1.68
CA PRO A 31 -6.22 2.95 -2.41
C PRO A 31 -6.09 2.84 -3.95
N GLY A 32 -5.13 2.07 -4.49
CA GLY A 32 -4.92 1.90 -5.93
C GLY A 32 -4.45 3.15 -6.71
N ILE A 33 -4.40 4.32 -6.07
CA ILE A 33 -4.07 5.61 -6.68
C ILE A 33 -2.99 6.29 -5.84
N LEU A 34 -2.01 6.91 -6.50
CA LEU A 34 -1.03 7.78 -5.85
C LEU A 34 -1.59 9.21 -5.88
N VAL A 35 -1.87 9.80 -4.72
CA VAL A 35 -2.61 11.08 -4.65
C VAL A 35 -1.77 12.25 -5.15
N GLU A 36 -0.53 12.33 -4.68
CA GLU A 36 0.38 13.41 -5.06
C GLU A 36 1.76 12.81 -5.28
N PRO A 37 2.22 12.66 -6.54
CA PRO A 37 3.53 12.10 -6.81
C PRO A 37 4.60 13.04 -6.28
N TRP A 38 5.63 12.45 -5.64
CA TRP A 38 6.78 13.23 -5.20
C TRP A 38 7.50 13.82 -6.42
N LYS A 39 7.80 15.12 -6.33
CA LYS A 39 8.56 15.84 -7.34
C LYS A 39 9.87 16.28 -6.71
N LYS A 40 10.96 16.06 -7.43
CA LYS A 40 12.26 16.62 -7.07
C LYS A 40 12.13 18.14 -7.01
N GLU A 41 12.73 18.75 -6.00
CA GLU A 41 12.79 20.20 -5.90
C GLU A 41 13.46 20.78 -7.15
N GLU A 42 12.79 21.75 -7.77
CA GLU A 42 13.35 22.49 -8.89
C GLU A 42 14.59 23.25 -8.41
N THR A 43 15.66 23.22 -9.21
CA THR A 43 16.87 23.97 -8.91
C THR A 43 16.56 25.46 -8.82
N LEU A 44 17.18 26.13 -7.85
CA LEU A 44 17.03 27.58 -7.67
C LEU A 44 17.65 28.31 -8.86
N THR A 45 16.81 28.80 -9.76
CA THR A 45 17.22 29.74 -10.79
C THR A 45 17.22 31.14 -10.19
N TRP A 46 18.20 31.99 -10.53
CA TRP A 46 18.25 33.39 -10.08
C TRP A 46 16.94 34.15 -10.37
N GLN A 47 16.26 33.81 -11.47
CA GLN A 47 14.97 34.39 -11.86
C GLN A 47 13.84 34.07 -10.85
N SER A 48 13.84 32.89 -10.23
CA SER A 48 12.80 32.52 -9.25
C SER A 48 13.05 33.12 -7.87
N LEU A 49 14.28 33.53 -7.58
CA LEU A 49 14.64 34.26 -6.36
C LEU A 49 14.30 35.75 -6.44
N LEU A 50 14.25 36.31 -7.65
CA LEU A 50 13.96 37.74 -7.87
C LEU A 50 12.48 38.04 -8.07
N THR A 51 11.64 37.03 -8.27
CA THR A 51 10.21 37.19 -8.54
C THR A 51 9.36 36.89 -7.32
N VAL A 52 8.37 37.75 -7.03
CA VAL A 52 7.42 37.54 -5.92
C VAL A 52 6.61 36.26 -6.11
N GLU A 53 6.26 35.94 -7.37
CA GLU A 53 5.60 34.68 -7.72
C GLU A 53 6.47 33.46 -7.42
N GLY A 54 7.79 33.56 -7.69
CA GLY A 54 8.76 32.51 -7.36
C GLY A 54 8.84 32.28 -5.85
N TRP A 55 8.87 33.36 -5.05
CA TRP A 55 8.81 33.27 -3.58
C TRP A 55 7.51 32.65 -3.08
N ARG A 56 6.36 33.07 -3.62
CA ARG A 56 5.05 32.53 -3.24
C ARG A 56 4.92 31.04 -3.58
N ALA A 57 5.33 30.65 -4.79
CA ALA A 57 5.33 29.25 -5.22
C ALA A 57 6.26 28.39 -4.35
N ARG A 58 7.44 28.92 -4.00
CA ARG A 58 8.39 28.25 -3.10
C ARG A 58 7.81 28.06 -1.70
N TRP A 59 7.24 29.11 -1.13
CA TRP A 59 6.66 29.07 0.21
C TRP A 59 5.51 28.06 0.25
N GLN A 60 4.64 28.09 -0.75
CA GLN A 60 3.55 27.14 -0.88
C GLN A 60 4.06 25.71 -1.02
N ARG A 61 5.05 25.43 -1.86
CA ARG A 61 5.62 24.09 -2.00
C ARG A 61 6.28 23.61 -0.71
N TYR A 62 7.14 24.42 -0.09
CA TYR A 62 7.92 23.99 1.07
C TYR A 62 7.03 23.84 2.31
N PHE A 63 6.28 24.87 2.68
CA PHE A 63 5.48 24.84 3.91
C PHE A 63 4.24 23.96 3.79
N VAL A 64 3.52 24.00 2.65
CA VAL A 64 2.32 23.17 2.50
C VAL A 64 2.70 21.69 2.37
N ASN A 65 3.74 21.33 1.62
CA ASN A 65 4.12 19.91 1.49
C ASN A 65 4.71 19.35 2.78
N THR A 66 5.50 20.14 3.50
CA THR A 66 5.98 19.77 4.83
C THR A 66 4.81 19.63 5.80
N GLY A 67 3.89 20.59 5.82
CA GLY A 67 2.69 20.55 6.66
C GLY A 67 1.81 19.33 6.40
N LYS A 68 1.55 18.99 5.13
CA LYS A 68 0.83 17.75 4.74
C LYS A 68 1.56 16.49 5.23
N SER A 69 2.89 16.47 5.14
CA SER A 69 3.69 15.32 5.56
C SER A 69 3.67 15.16 7.09
N LEU A 70 3.82 16.26 7.84
CA LEU A 70 3.69 16.28 9.30
C LEU A 70 2.29 15.87 9.75
N PHE A 71 1.25 16.36 9.08
CA PHE A 71 -0.13 15.95 9.35
C PHE A 71 -0.33 14.45 9.13
N THR A 72 0.23 13.89 8.05
CA THR A 72 0.19 12.45 7.76
C THR A 72 0.87 11.67 8.88
N LEU A 73 2.06 12.09 9.31
CA LEU A 73 2.78 11.44 10.40
C LEU A 73 2.01 11.53 11.73
N SER A 74 1.42 12.69 12.03
CA SER A 74 0.58 12.85 13.22
C SER A 74 -0.62 11.90 13.20
N LYS A 75 -1.23 11.68 12.04
CA LYS A 75 -2.32 10.71 11.88
C LYS A 75 -1.85 9.27 12.08
N CYS A 76 -0.68 8.91 11.53
CA CYS A 76 -0.08 7.59 11.79
C CYS A 76 0.21 7.38 13.27
N MET A 77 0.76 8.39 13.95
CA MET A 77 1.03 8.35 15.40
C MET A 77 -0.23 8.20 16.25
N GLN A 78 -1.33 8.83 15.85
CA GLN A 78 -2.61 8.71 16.54
C GLN A 78 -3.30 7.37 16.27
N GLY A 79 -3.19 6.85 15.05
CA GLY A 79 -3.88 5.62 14.63
C GLY A 79 -3.16 4.32 15.00
N ILE A 80 -1.83 4.35 15.14
CA ILE A 80 -1.01 3.16 15.37
C ILE A 80 -0.36 3.25 16.76
N PRO A 81 -0.63 2.29 17.66
CA PRO A 81 -0.01 2.28 18.99
C PRO A 81 1.51 2.10 18.86
N ASN A 82 2.27 2.87 19.65
CA ASN A 82 3.74 2.83 19.69
C ASN A 82 4.44 3.16 18.36
N PHE A 83 3.80 3.87 17.44
CA PHE A 83 4.41 4.28 16.18
C PHE A 83 5.63 5.17 16.40
N LYS A 84 6.78 4.76 15.86
CA LYS A 84 8.00 5.56 15.80
C LYS A 84 8.55 5.57 14.39
N LEU A 85 8.89 6.76 13.90
CA LEU A 85 9.40 6.93 12.54
C LEU A 85 10.73 6.19 12.30
N ARG A 86 11.58 6.08 13.33
CA ARG A 86 12.86 5.37 13.21
C ARG A 86 12.64 3.88 12.98
N ASP A 87 11.75 3.28 13.76
CA ASP A 87 11.43 1.85 13.69
C ASP A 87 10.77 1.53 12.34
N LEU A 88 9.85 2.38 11.88
CA LEU A 88 9.25 2.25 10.54
C LEU A 88 10.29 2.23 9.42
N LYS A 89 11.35 3.06 9.49
CA LYS A 89 12.40 3.06 8.46
C LYS A 89 13.15 1.74 8.42
N VAL A 90 13.43 1.16 9.58
CA VAL A 90 14.08 -0.15 9.68
C VAL A 90 13.18 -1.24 9.12
N GLU A 91 11.90 -1.24 9.49
CA GLU A 91 10.91 -2.19 8.99
C GLU A 91 10.72 -2.09 7.47
N LEU A 92 10.68 -0.87 6.91
CA LEU A 92 10.58 -0.69 5.46
C LEU A 92 11.82 -1.18 4.71
N ALA A 93 13.02 -0.98 5.27
CA ALA A 93 14.25 -1.51 4.70
C ALA A 93 14.23 -3.04 4.67
N GLN A 94 13.87 -3.67 5.79
CA GLN A 94 13.73 -5.13 5.90
C GLN A 94 12.63 -5.68 4.98
N LEU A 95 11.51 -4.96 4.84
CA LEU A 95 10.43 -5.34 3.94
C LEU A 95 10.90 -5.33 2.48
N TYR A 96 11.64 -4.30 2.09
CA TYR A 96 12.20 -4.19 0.73
C TYR A 96 13.21 -5.29 0.44
N GLU A 97 14.12 -5.59 1.38
CA GLU A 97 15.04 -6.73 1.30
C GLU A 97 14.29 -8.04 1.15
N THR A 98 13.27 -8.28 1.99
CA THR A 98 12.45 -9.50 1.96
C THR A 98 11.75 -9.68 0.62
N ILE A 99 11.21 -8.59 0.04
CA ILE A 99 10.56 -8.62 -1.27
C ILE A 99 11.59 -8.93 -2.37
N ASN A 100 12.78 -8.33 -2.33
CA ASN A 100 13.83 -8.57 -3.31
C ASN A 100 14.37 -9.99 -3.24
N GLU A 101 14.57 -10.53 -2.03
CA GLU A 101 14.92 -11.93 -1.85
C GLU A 101 13.83 -12.88 -2.39
N ALA A 102 12.56 -12.56 -2.12
CA ALA A 102 11.45 -13.35 -2.65
C ALA A 102 11.38 -13.30 -4.17
N ALA A 103 11.70 -12.15 -4.77
CA ALA A 103 11.79 -11.97 -6.22
C ALA A 103 12.94 -12.79 -6.81
N SER A 104 14.11 -12.78 -6.18
CA SER A 104 15.26 -13.59 -6.62
C SER A 104 15.00 -15.10 -6.52
N LYS A 105 14.38 -15.54 -5.41
CA LYS A 105 13.98 -16.95 -5.20
C LYS A 105 12.77 -17.36 -6.06
N GLY A 106 12.10 -16.43 -6.74
CA GLY A 106 10.89 -16.70 -7.54
C GLY A 106 9.64 -17.01 -6.73
N SER A 107 9.60 -16.67 -5.43
CA SER A 107 8.49 -16.98 -4.53
C SER A 107 7.34 -15.99 -4.68
N ARG A 108 6.37 -16.30 -5.54
CA ARG A 108 5.24 -15.41 -5.85
C ARG A 108 4.33 -15.12 -4.65
N LYS A 109 4.02 -16.14 -3.84
CA LYS A 109 3.11 -16.00 -2.69
C LYS A 109 3.62 -14.97 -1.69
N LYS A 110 4.91 -15.02 -1.37
CA LYS A 110 5.56 -14.07 -0.45
C LYS A 110 5.50 -12.63 -0.96
N ILE A 111 5.57 -12.42 -2.27
CA ILE A 111 5.45 -11.08 -2.86
C ILE A 111 4.00 -10.60 -2.79
N GLU A 112 3.03 -11.48 -3.10
CA GLU A 112 1.59 -11.14 -3.06
C GLU A 112 1.11 -10.77 -1.65
N GLU A 113 1.68 -11.36 -0.60
CA GLU A 113 1.36 -11.03 0.79
C GLU A 113 1.90 -9.67 1.25
N ASN A 114 3.05 -9.24 0.70
CA ASN A 114 3.77 -8.04 1.16
C ASN A 114 3.53 -6.81 0.28
N VAL A 115 2.95 -6.98 -0.91
CA VAL A 115 2.85 -5.94 -1.93
C VAL A 115 1.39 -5.64 -2.24
N THR A 116 1.08 -4.37 -2.51
CA THR A 116 -0.27 -3.96 -2.95
C THR A 116 -0.65 -4.60 -4.29
N GLU A 117 -1.95 -4.79 -4.52
CA GLU A 117 -2.46 -5.40 -5.76
C GLU A 117 -1.95 -4.68 -7.01
N LYS A 118 -1.89 -3.34 -6.98
CA LYS A 118 -1.38 -2.54 -8.10
C LYS A 118 0.10 -2.82 -8.38
N ALA A 119 0.93 -2.85 -7.35
CA ALA A 119 2.35 -3.15 -7.52
C ALA A 119 2.57 -4.61 -7.96
N MET A 120 1.74 -5.55 -7.51
CA MET A 120 1.79 -6.93 -8.00
C MET A 120 1.44 -7.04 -9.49
N ARG A 121 0.46 -6.27 -9.98
CA ARG A 121 0.14 -6.23 -11.42
C ARG A 121 1.32 -5.74 -12.24
N VAL A 122 2.02 -4.70 -11.77
CA VAL A 122 3.24 -4.20 -12.41
C VAL A 122 4.33 -5.27 -12.41
N TYR A 123 4.58 -5.91 -11.29
CA TYR A 123 5.55 -6.99 -11.18
C TYR A 123 5.26 -8.18 -12.12
N LYS A 124 3.99 -8.61 -12.23
CA LYS A 124 3.59 -9.67 -13.16
C LYS A 124 3.88 -9.29 -14.61
N LYS A 125 3.60 -8.04 -14.98
CA LYS A 125 3.89 -7.52 -16.32
C LYS A 125 5.38 -7.53 -16.61
N GLU A 126 6.19 -6.98 -15.70
CA GLU A 126 7.66 -6.97 -15.84
C GLU A 126 8.24 -8.39 -15.96
N LEU A 127 7.73 -9.34 -15.18
CA LEU A 127 8.19 -10.73 -15.24
C LEU A 127 7.87 -11.39 -16.58
N MET A 128 6.71 -11.10 -17.17
CA MET A 128 6.39 -11.57 -18.52
C MET A 128 7.30 -10.94 -19.57
N ASP A 129 7.57 -9.64 -19.48
CA ASP A 129 8.44 -8.94 -20.42
C ASP A 129 9.88 -9.44 -20.32
N ARG A 130 10.38 -9.69 -19.11
CA ARG A 130 11.69 -10.30 -18.87
C ARG A 130 11.81 -11.70 -19.47
N LYS A 131 10.79 -12.55 -19.31
CA LYS A 131 10.78 -13.89 -19.91
C LYS A 131 10.86 -13.84 -21.43
N LYS A 132 10.15 -12.91 -22.08
CA LYS A 132 10.22 -12.72 -23.54
C LYS A 132 11.63 -12.33 -23.99
N ASN A 133 12.36 -11.58 -23.17
CA ASN A 133 13.70 -11.10 -23.47
C ASN A 133 14.82 -12.05 -23.00
N GLY A 134 14.49 -13.23 -22.43
CA GLY A 134 15.47 -14.21 -21.95
C GLY A 134 16.04 -13.95 -20.55
N TRP A 135 15.51 -12.98 -19.80
CA TRP A 135 15.97 -12.62 -18.45
C TRP A 135 15.13 -13.30 -17.37
N GLU A 136 15.07 -14.63 -17.38
CA GLU A 136 14.16 -15.37 -16.49
C GLU A 136 14.63 -15.42 -15.02
N LYS A 137 15.95 -15.42 -14.79
CA LYS A 137 16.54 -15.48 -13.44
C LYS A 137 17.05 -14.10 -13.02
N LEU A 138 16.78 -13.78 -11.76
CA LEU A 138 17.19 -12.53 -11.12
C LEU A 138 17.95 -12.89 -9.86
N ASP A 139 19.21 -12.47 -9.77
CA ASP A 139 20.01 -12.66 -8.56
C ASP A 139 20.49 -11.29 -8.08
N TRP A 140 19.72 -10.69 -7.18
CA TRP A 140 19.97 -9.36 -6.64
C TRP A 140 19.99 -9.44 -5.12
N LYS A 141 21.03 -8.88 -4.53
CA LYS A 141 21.16 -8.69 -3.10
C LYS A 141 21.22 -7.20 -2.82
N VAL A 142 20.36 -6.73 -1.94
CA VAL A 142 20.39 -5.35 -1.49
C VAL A 142 21.14 -5.32 -0.16
N GLU A 143 22.09 -4.41 -0.04
CA GLU A 143 22.91 -4.23 1.16
C GLU A 143 22.82 -2.77 1.62
N ASP A 144 22.78 -2.55 2.93
CA ASP A 144 22.87 -1.24 3.59
C ASP A 144 21.87 -0.15 3.10
N LEU A 145 20.58 -0.49 3.04
CA LEU A 145 19.52 0.49 2.77
C LEU A 145 19.37 1.50 3.91
N LYS A 146 19.65 2.77 3.60
CA LYS A 146 19.36 3.90 4.49
C LYS A 146 18.19 4.69 3.92
N LEU A 147 17.02 4.57 4.55
CA LEU A 147 15.80 5.21 4.09
C LEU A 147 15.59 6.61 4.69
N GLU A 148 15.30 7.57 3.81
CA GLU A 148 14.86 8.91 4.18
C GLU A 148 13.41 9.13 3.78
N LEU A 149 12.57 9.56 4.72
CA LEU A 149 11.17 9.90 4.42
C LEU A 149 11.14 11.26 3.73
N MET A 150 10.66 11.28 2.48
CA MET A 150 10.57 12.49 1.67
C MET A 150 9.19 13.13 1.73
N GLN A 151 8.14 12.33 1.75
CA GLN A 151 6.77 12.83 1.64
C GLN A 151 5.78 11.91 2.35
N GLY A 152 4.80 12.50 3.05
CA GLY A 152 3.62 11.81 3.57
C GLY A 152 2.33 12.38 2.99
N ARG A 153 1.39 11.53 2.58
CA ARG A 153 0.04 11.91 2.16
C ARG A 153 -0.99 11.00 2.79
N VAL A 154 -2.11 11.58 3.23
CA VAL A 154 -3.30 10.82 3.64
C VAL A 154 -4.26 10.75 2.46
N VAL A 155 -4.82 9.57 2.24
CA VAL A 155 -5.86 9.30 1.25
C VAL A 155 -7.08 8.80 2.00
N GLN A 156 -8.17 9.54 1.91
CA GLN A 156 -9.45 9.08 2.44
C GLN A 156 -10.26 8.48 1.30
N VAL A 157 -10.56 7.19 1.38
CA VAL A 157 -11.36 6.48 0.37
C VAL A 157 -12.82 6.39 0.81
N ALA A 158 -13.05 6.28 2.12
CA ALA A 158 -14.37 6.29 2.73
C ALA A 158 -14.30 7.04 4.08
N PRO A 159 -15.44 7.43 4.69
CA PRO A 159 -15.45 8.10 5.99
C PRO A 159 -14.62 7.37 7.07
N GLU A 160 -14.68 6.04 7.08
CA GLU A 160 -14.01 5.17 8.05
C GLU A 160 -12.66 4.62 7.57
N VAL A 161 -12.30 4.78 6.29
CA VAL A 161 -11.12 4.17 5.70
C VAL A 161 -10.17 5.23 5.17
N GLN A 162 -9.05 5.38 5.87
CA GLN A 162 -7.94 6.26 5.52
C GLN A 162 -6.67 5.44 5.30
N PHE A 163 -5.92 5.80 4.27
CA PHE A 163 -4.61 5.22 3.96
C PHE A 163 -3.55 6.29 4.07
N ALA A 164 -2.39 5.92 4.61
CA ALA A 164 -1.19 6.74 4.56
C ALA A 164 -0.30 6.28 3.40
N GLN A 165 0.20 7.24 2.62
CA GLN A 165 1.18 7.04 1.57
C GLN A 165 2.46 7.74 1.99
N LEU A 166 3.53 6.97 2.11
CA LEU A 166 4.85 7.46 2.49
C LEU A 166 5.80 7.23 1.31
N THR A 167 6.48 8.29 0.87
CA THR A 167 7.53 8.22 -0.14
C THR A 167 8.86 8.28 0.55
N CYS A 168 9.69 7.27 0.33
CA CYS A 168 11.05 7.19 0.85
C CYS A 168 12.07 7.25 -0.29
N LYS A 169 13.26 7.74 0.04
CA LYS A 169 14.45 7.75 -0.82
C LYS A 169 15.53 6.87 -0.21
#